data_AF-A0A0K1P559-F1
#
_entry.id   AF-A0A0K1P559-F1
#
_cell.length_a   1.000
_cell.length_b   1.000
_cell.length_c   1.000
_cell.angle_alpha   90.00
_cell.angle_beta   90.00
_cell.angle_gamma   90.00
#
_symmetry.space_group_name_H-M   'P 1'
#
loop_
_entity.id
_entity.type
_entity.pdbx_description
1 polymer ?
#
loop_
_entity_poly.entity_id
_entity_poly.type
_entity_poly.pdbx_seq_one_letter_code
_entity_poly.pdbx_strand_id
1 'polypeptide(L)'
;MKKLISMCAITSISLSFVTAFTSTFSTKEEHKDPPPQIKYESIEYSYDLSKLNFDNLEFKKEGSITFAEITNEDFSNSFKTDVAKKIFDVVDEYKVTDFQVESVKTSFNGYSKEIQNYDLNQFKNFLPNLDKNIDNIKEVKQVVRIEKHKNTYLKESYYLSMYLSAVFLDAKNNSQIEKTDKINIYGVESYRPFSSPREMQKTFNNTFKISINYVIDISHTDASFESELTIYSNIVGINILNLKYTIDTEANELKILDYIHKTKKIDYPTKLDKLSSPENKNSITIFDYKLDSNNKYSLGEGYADNNEEFVKEYFYAKITHYEEVKGEFYILIKYESL
;
A
#
# COMPACT_ATOMS: atom_id res chain seq x y z
N MET A 1 43.83 -45.06 10.34
CA MET A 1 42.36 -44.78 10.37
C MET A 1 41.80 -44.97 8.96
N LYS A 2 40.47 -45.08 8.78
CA LYS A 2 39.78 -45.50 7.53
C LYS A 2 40.14 -44.55 6.36
N LYS A 3 40.66 -45.04 5.22
CA LYS A 3 39.94 -45.42 3.97
C LYS A 3 38.96 -44.32 3.48
N LEU A 4 39.25 -43.65 2.34
CA LEU A 4 38.77 -43.93 0.95
C LEU A 4 37.26 -43.58 0.79
N ILE A 5 36.77 -42.72 -0.12
CA ILE A 5 36.63 -42.77 -1.61
C ILE A 5 36.30 -41.33 -2.11
N SER A 6 36.63 -40.78 -3.30
CA SER A 6 37.30 -41.23 -4.55
C SER A 6 36.46 -41.75 -5.75
N MET A 7 35.60 -40.93 -6.37
CA MET A 7 35.02 -41.13 -7.73
C MET A 7 35.06 -39.77 -8.49
N CYS A 8 35.59 -39.59 -9.73
CA CYS A 8 35.52 -40.34 -11.01
C CYS A 8 34.11 -40.29 -11.64
N ALA A 9 33.86 -40.02 -12.93
CA ALA A 9 34.68 -39.70 -14.13
C ALA A 9 33.78 -38.81 -15.06
N ILE A 10 34.21 -37.93 -15.96
CA ILE A 10 35.11 -38.03 -17.13
C ILE A 10 34.57 -38.97 -18.26
N THR A 11 34.21 -38.33 -19.40
CA THR A 11 34.16 -38.79 -20.83
C THR A 11 32.98 -39.64 -21.34
N SER A 12 32.51 -39.53 -22.61
CA SER A 12 32.70 -38.52 -23.69
C SER A 12 31.86 -38.82 -24.96
N ILE A 13 31.41 -37.75 -25.65
CA ILE A 13 31.34 -37.57 -27.13
C ILE A 13 30.65 -38.65 -28.02
N SER A 14 29.60 -38.23 -28.74
CA SER A 14 29.53 -38.37 -30.22
C SER A 14 28.60 -37.31 -30.83
N LEU A 15 28.94 -36.82 -32.03
CA LEU A 15 28.21 -35.75 -32.73
C LEU A 15 27.12 -36.29 -33.66
N SER A 16 26.08 -35.48 -33.90
CA SER A 16 25.55 -35.22 -35.25
C SER A 16 24.72 -33.94 -35.29
N PHE A 17 24.98 -33.09 -36.30
CA PHE A 17 24.23 -31.86 -36.55
C PHE A 17 22.83 -32.15 -37.08
N VAL A 18 21.82 -31.46 -36.56
CA VAL A 18 20.63 -31.06 -37.33
C VAL A 18 20.40 -29.59 -37.05
N THR A 19 20.48 -28.75 -38.08
CA THR A 19 20.14 -27.33 -38.00
C THR A 19 18.63 -27.16 -37.83
N ALA A 20 18.21 -26.46 -36.78
CA ALA A 20 16.90 -25.83 -36.69
C ALA A 20 17.11 -24.35 -36.36
N PHE A 21 16.62 -23.47 -37.23
CA PHE A 21 16.56 -22.03 -36.98
C PHE A 21 15.48 -21.71 -35.94
N THR A 22 15.63 -20.55 -35.29
CA THR A 22 14.58 -19.82 -34.53
C THR A 22 13.78 -20.61 -33.49
N SER A 23 14.12 -20.40 -32.22
CA SER A 23 13.14 -19.77 -31.34
C SER A 23 13.84 -18.69 -30.51
N THR A 24 13.18 -17.55 -30.38
CA THR A 24 13.62 -16.40 -29.59
C THR A 24 13.95 -16.82 -28.17
N PHE A 25 15.14 -16.47 -27.68
CA PHE A 25 15.42 -16.38 -26.24
C PHE A 25 14.59 -15.23 -25.66
N SER A 26 13.31 -15.50 -25.41
CA SER A 26 12.55 -14.81 -24.38
C SER A 26 13.03 -15.38 -23.04
N THR A 27 14.22 -14.94 -22.61
CA THR A 27 14.45 -14.80 -21.17
C THR A 27 13.42 -13.80 -20.69
N LYS A 28 12.30 -14.30 -20.16
CA LYS A 28 11.55 -13.53 -19.17
C LYS A 28 12.54 -13.30 -18.04
N GLU A 29 13.10 -12.10 -17.99
CA GLU A 29 13.75 -11.66 -16.77
C GLU A 29 12.70 -11.71 -15.67
N GLU A 30 12.97 -12.48 -14.62
CA GLU A 30 12.25 -12.36 -13.37
C GLU A 30 12.67 -11.03 -12.75
N HIS A 31 12.13 -9.93 -13.29
CA HIS A 31 12.18 -8.62 -12.65
C HIS A 31 11.59 -8.82 -11.26
N LYS A 32 12.45 -8.71 -10.24
CA LYS A 32 12.02 -8.75 -8.84
C LYS A 32 11.02 -7.63 -8.65
N ASP A 33 9.94 -7.90 -7.90
CA ASP A 33 9.06 -6.82 -7.47
C ASP A 33 9.90 -5.72 -6.77
N PRO A 34 9.67 -4.44 -7.10
CA PRO A 34 10.43 -3.33 -6.52
C PRO A 34 10.26 -3.30 -4.99
N PRO A 35 11.24 -2.75 -4.24
CA PRO A 35 11.16 -2.69 -2.79
C PRO A 35 9.93 -1.87 -2.36
N PRO A 36 9.17 -2.35 -1.35
CA PRO A 36 8.00 -1.63 -0.88
C PRO A 36 8.41 -0.30 -0.25
N GLN A 37 7.69 0.75 -0.62
CA GLN A 37 7.82 2.09 -0.06
C GLN A 37 6.90 2.24 1.15
N ILE A 38 7.27 3.13 2.08
CA ILE A 38 6.50 3.35 3.32
C ILE A 38 5.85 4.73 3.29
N LYS A 39 4.52 4.79 3.39
CA LYS A 39 3.76 6.03 3.65
C LYS A 39 3.24 6.03 5.08
N TYR A 40 3.23 7.20 5.72
CA TYR A 40 2.61 7.37 7.03
C TYR A 40 1.32 8.18 6.90
N GLU A 41 0.23 7.62 7.43
CA GLU A 41 -1.10 8.24 7.43
C GLU A 41 -1.66 8.39 8.85
N SER A 42 -2.64 9.28 9.03
CA SER A 42 -3.29 9.53 10.32
C SER A 42 -4.81 9.54 10.17
N ILE A 43 -5.47 8.54 10.76
CA ILE A 43 -6.93 8.41 10.74
C ILE A 43 -7.52 8.89 12.07
N GLU A 44 -8.43 9.86 11.99
CA GLU A 44 -9.15 10.38 13.15
C GLU A 44 -10.52 9.73 13.34
N TYR A 45 -10.83 9.45 14.61
CA TYR A 45 -12.08 8.87 15.07
C TYR A 45 -12.49 9.55 16.38
N SER A 46 -13.77 9.90 16.51
CA SER A 46 -14.31 10.61 17.66
C SER A 46 -15.63 9.97 18.07
N TYR A 47 -15.81 9.75 19.37
CA TYR A 47 -17.07 9.23 19.91
C TYR A 47 -17.42 9.92 21.22
N ASP A 48 -18.71 10.23 21.38
CA ASP A 48 -19.24 10.86 22.58
C ASP A 48 -19.77 9.82 23.57
N LEU A 49 -19.00 9.59 24.65
CA LEU A 49 -19.37 8.67 25.72
C LEU A 49 -20.64 9.10 26.47
N SER A 50 -21.13 10.33 26.32
CA SER A 50 -22.44 10.74 26.87
C SER A 50 -23.62 9.92 26.31
N LYS A 51 -23.44 9.30 25.13
CA LYS A 51 -24.41 8.39 24.48
C LYS A 51 -24.50 7.01 25.13
N LEU A 52 -23.56 6.65 26.00
CA LEU A 52 -23.60 5.40 26.75
C LEU A 52 -24.34 5.60 28.08
N ASN A 53 -24.98 4.54 28.58
CA ASN A 53 -25.63 4.58 29.88
C ASN A 53 -24.59 4.43 31.01
N PHE A 54 -24.30 5.54 31.70
CA PHE A 54 -23.47 5.57 32.91
C PHE A 54 -24.30 5.56 34.22
N ASP A 55 -25.62 5.50 34.14
CA ASP A 55 -26.50 5.44 35.31
C ASP A 55 -26.66 3.99 35.81
N ASN A 56 -26.70 3.82 37.14
CA ASN A 56 -26.90 2.53 37.81
C ASN A 56 -25.89 1.41 37.43
N LEU A 57 -24.61 1.77 37.27
CA LEU A 57 -23.55 0.82 36.94
C LEU A 57 -23.43 -0.35 37.93
N GLU A 58 -23.63 -1.57 37.43
CA GLU A 58 -23.40 -2.81 38.17
C GLU A 58 -21.91 -3.11 38.31
N PHE A 59 -21.30 -2.63 39.39
CA PHE A 59 -19.91 -2.96 39.72
C PHE A 59 -19.78 -4.41 40.19
N LYS A 60 -19.04 -5.20 39.41
CA LYS A 60 -18.65 -6.59 39.68
C LYS A 60 -17.24 -6.63 40.26
N LYS A 61 -16.91 -7.69 40.99
CA LYS A 61 -15.59 -7.89 41.59
C LYS A 61 -14.93 -9.16 41.05
N GLU A 62 -13.70 -9.03 40.56
CA GLU A 62 -12.88 -10.12 40.04
C GLU A 62 -11.49 -10.01 40.68
N GLY A 63 -11.16 -10.96 41.55
CA GLY A 63 -9.94 -10.89 42.38
C GLY A 63 -9.92 -9.63 43.24
N SER A 64 -8.89 -8.79 43.04
CA SER A 64 -8.72 -7.49 43.72
C SER A 64 -9.42 -6.33 43.03
N ILE A 65 -9.85 -6.47 41.77
CA ILE A 65 -10.38 -5.39 40.95
C ILE A 65 -11.91 -5.34 41.08
N THR A 66 -12.44 -4.13 41.25
CA THR A 66 -13.89 -3.86 41.16
C THR A 66 -14.13 -3.04 39.91
N PHE A 67 -15.02 -3.48 39.01
CA PHE A 67 -15.23 -2.82 37.72
C PHE A 67 -16.68 -2.92 37.23
N ALA A 68 -17.07 -2.00 36.36
CA ALA A 68 -18.29 -2.07 35.56
C ALA A 68 -17.93 -2.05 34.07
N GLU A 69 -18.76 -2.67 33.23
CA GLU A 69 -18.56 -2.70 31.78
C GLU A 69 -19.80 -2.15 31.07
N ILE A 70 -19.59 -1.21 30.13
CA ILE A 70 -20.63 -0.54 29.36
C ILE A 70 -20.36 -0.77 27.87
N THR A 71 -21.40 -1.05 27.11
CA THR A 71 -21.35 -1.29 25.67
C THR A 71 -22.73 -0.99 25.08
N ASN A 72 -22.79 -0.56 23.82
CA ASN A 72 -24.01 -0.58 23.03
C ASN A 72 -23.66 -0.88 21.56
N GLU A 73 -24.70 -1.06 20.75
CA GLU A 73 -24.57 -1.37 19.33
C GLU A 73 -23.96 -0.20 18.55
N ASP A 74 -24.44 1.04 18.74
CA ASP A 74 -23.92 2.24 18.09
C ASP A 74 -22.41 2.44 18.30
N PHE A 75 -21.93 2.28 19.54
CA PHE A 75 -20.51 2.36 19.85
C PHE A 75 -19.75 1.22 19.16
N SER A 76 -20.25 -0.01 19.22
CA SER A 76 -19.58 -1.15 18.57
C SER A 76 -19.48 -0.98 17.05
N ASN A 77 -20.56 -0.51 16.41
CA ASN A 77 -20.62 -0.26 14.97
C ASN A 77 -19.74 0.91 14.52
N SER A 78 -19.60 1.97 15.33
CA SER A 78 -18.77 3.13 14.99
C SER A 78 -17.28 2.78 14.75
N PHE A 79 -16.73 1.74 15.39
CA PHE A 79 -15.39 1.26 15.03
C PHE A 79 -15.34 0.71 13.60
N LYS A 80 -16.32 -0.13 13.21
CA LYS A 80 -16.35 -0.68 11.85
C LYS A 80 -16.54 0.44 10.81
N THR A 81 -17.50 1.34 11.03
CA THR A 81 -17.85 2.38 10.05
C THR A 81 -16.88 3.56 10.00
N ASP A 82 -16.32 4.00 11.13
CA ASP A 82 -15.55 5.24 11.24
C ASP A 82 -14.05 5.05 11.44
N VAL A 83 -13.60 3.83 11.79
CA VAL A 83 -12.17 3.46 11.90
C VAL A 83 -11.81 2.46 10.81
N ALA A 84 -12.27 1.21 10.92
CA ALA A 84 -11.81 0.12 10.05
C ALA A 84 -12.07 0.44 8.57
N LYS A 85 -13.24 1.00 8.25
CA LYS A 85 -13.54 1.46 6.89
C LYS A 85 -12.54 2.50 6.38
N LYS A 86 -12.28 3.59 7.13
CA LYS A 86 -11.33 4.63 6.69
C LYS A 86 -9.90 4.10 6.53
N ILE A 87 -9.50 3.13 7.35
CA ILE A 87 -8.21 2.44 7.21
C ILE A 87 -8.16 1.70 5.88
N PHE A 88 -9.20 0.93 5.54
CA PHE A 88 -9.26 0.20 4.28
C PHE A 88 -9.45 1.11 3.06
N ASP A 89 -10.30 2.14 3.12
CA ASP A 89 -10.46 3.14 2.06
C ASP A 89 -9.11 3.80 1.68
N VAL A 90 -8.25 4.08 2.67
CA VAL A 90 -6.89 4.60 2.44
C VAL A 90 -5.92 3.51 1.98
N VAL A 91 -6.03 2.29 2.50
CA VAL A 91 -5.18 1.15 2.08
C VAL A 91 -5.50 0.69 0.64
N ASP A 92 -6.73 0.85 0.16
CA ASP A 92 -7.13 0.50 -1.21
C ASP A 92 -6.73 1.57 -2.24
N GLU A 93 -6.42 2.80 -1.80
CA GLU A 93 -5.89 3.87 -2.68
C GLU A 93 -4.49 3.52 -3.22
N TYR A 94 -3.65 2.90 -2.39
CA TYR A 94 -2.31 2.45 -2.76
C TYR A 94 -2.36 0.97 -3.14
N LYS A 95 -1.46 0.50 -4.01
CA LYS A 95 -1.30 -0.95 -4.25
C LYS A 95 -0.50 -1.58 -3.12
N VAL A 96 -1.10 -1.58 -1.93
CA VAL A 96 -0.49 -1.96 -0.66
C VAL A 96 -0.06 -3.42 -0.69
N THR A 97 1.17 -3.70 -0.29
CA THR A 97 1.63 -5.05 0.01
C THR A 97 1.21 -5.41 1.44
N ASP A 98 1.54 -4.57 2.42
CA ASP A 98 1.20 -4.76 3.84
C ASP A 98 0.94 -3.40 4.56
N PHE A 99 0.22 -3.38 5.67
CA PHE A 99 0.05 -2.15 6.47
C PHE A 99 -0.02 -2.45 7.97
N GLN A 100 0.39 -1.48 8.78
CA GLN A 100 0.50 -1.63 10.23
C GLN A 100 0.06 -0.36 10.94
N VAL A 101 -0.69 -0.49 12.04
CA VAL A 101 -0.97 0.64 12.93
C VAL A 101 0.14 0.74 13.97
N GLU A 102 0.86 1.85 13.97
CA GLU A 102 2.08 2.04 14.76
C GLU A 102 1.82 2.60 16.16
N SER A 103 0.83 3.48 16.28
CA SER A 103 0.38 3.96 17.59
C SER A 103 -1.03 4.51 17.52
N VAL A 104 -1.73 4.46 18.65
CA VAL A 104 -3.00 5.18 18.84
C VAL A 104 -2.79 6.26 19.88
N LYS A 105 -3.13 7.49 19.54
CA LYS A 105 -3.20 8.62 20.47
C LYS A 105 -4.65 8.86 20.85
N THR A 106 -4.96 8.95 22.14
CA THR A 106 -6.29 9.29 22.65
C THR A 106 -6.24 10.64 23.37
N SER A 107 -7.20 11.51 23.08
CA SER A 107 -7.47 12.76 23.79
C SER A 107 -8.92 12.78 24.29
N PHE A 108 -9.19 13.52 25.36
CA PHE A 108 -10.54 13.74 25.88
C PHE A 108 -10.84 15.24 25.85
N ASN A 109 -12.02 15.64 25.37
CA ASN A 109 -12.39 17.05 25.30
C ASN A 109 -12.30 17.71 26.69
N GLY A 110 -11.57 18.82 26.76
CA GLY A 110 -11.26 19.53 28.01
C GLY A 110 -9.97 19.09 28.73
N TYR A 111 -9.16 18.18 28.16
CA TYR A 111 -7.85 17.79 28.70
C TYR A 111 -6.74 18.08 27.68
N SER A 112 -5.66 18.74 28.13
CA SER A 112 -4.54 19.18 27.27
C SER A 112 -3.41 18.17 27.07
N LYS A 113 -3.56 16.93 27.56
CA LYS A 113 -2.57 15.86 27.40
C LYS A 113 -3.18 14.69 26.64
N GLU A 114 -2.60 14.38 25.50
CA GLU A 114 -2.82 13.13 24.77
C GLU A 114 -2.16 11.96 25.51
N ILE A 115 -2.74 10.77 25.38
CA ILE A 115 -2.20 9.50 25.87
C ILE A 115 -1.92 8.64 24.65
N GLN A 116 -0.69 8.13 24.50
CA GLN A 116 -0.29 7.32 23.34
C GLN A 116 -0.03 5.88 23.77
N ASN A 117 -0.69 4.93 23.11
CA ASN A 117 -0.38 3.51 23.22
C ASN A 117 0.52 3.08 22.05
N TYR A 118 1.59 2.36 22.40
CA TYR A 118 2.55 1.73 21.50
C TYR A 118 2.48 0.19 21.55
N ASP A 119 1.90 -0.40 22.61
CA ASP A 119 1.62 -1.84 22.67
C ASP A 119 0.29 -2.10 21.95
N LEU A 120 0.43 -2.26 20.64
CA LEU A 120 -0.65 -2.59 19.72
C LEU A 120 -0.59 -4.03 19.22
N ASN A 121 0.15 -4.93 19.90
CA ASN A 121 0.43 -6.28 19.38
C ASN A 121 -0.84 -7.06 19.00
N GLN A 122 -1.90 -6.99 19.79
CA GLN A 122 -3.18 -7.62 19.47
C GLN A 122 -3.91 -6.95 18.28
N PHE A 123 -3.73 -5.65 18.09
CA PHE A 123 -4.33 -4.90 16.97
C PHE A 123 -3.57 -5.12 15.66
N LYS A 124 -2.23 -5.22 15.76
CA LYS A 124 -1.31 -5.58 14.67
C LYS A 124 -1.55 -7.00 14.14
N ASN A 125 -2.09 -7.91 14.97
CA ASN A 125 -2.53 -9.24 14.52
C ASN A 125 -3.94 -9.25 13.90
N PHE A 126 -4.83 -8.34 14.33
CA PHE A 126 -6.22 -8.28 13.88
C PHE A 126 -6.38 -7.71 12.46
N LEU A 127 -5.80 -6.53 12.19
CA LEU A 127 -6.08 -5.80 10.94
C LEU A 127 -5.51 -6.46 9.65
N PRO A 128 -4.25 -6.95 9.61
CA PRO A 128 -3.69 -7.55 8.40
C PRO A 128 -4.33 -8.89 8.02
N ASN A 129 -4.86 -9.65 8.99
CA ASN A 129 -5.52 -10.93 8.75
C ASN A 129 -6.87 -10.82 8.01
N LEU A 130 -7.35 -9.60 7.72
CA LEU A 130 -8.62 -9.34 7.04
C LEU A 130 -8.51 -9.27 5.51
N ASP A 131 -7.32 -9.48 4.93
CA ASP A 131 -7.01 -9.31 3.49
C ASP A 131 -7.47 -7.96 2.91
N LYS A 132 -7.36 -6.90 3.71
CA LYS A 132 -7.81 -5.53 3.38
C LYS A 132 -9.32 -5.42 3.15
N ASN A 133 -10.10 -6.46 3.41
CA ASN A 133 -11.55 -6.49 3.20
C ASN A 133 -12.33 -6.30 4.51
N ILE A 134 -13.04 -5.19 4.62
CA ILE A 134 -13.87 -4.85 5.79
C ILE A 134 -14.99 -5.88 6.07
N ASP A 135 -15.48 -6.58 5.05
CA ASP A 135 -16.56 -7.55 5.19
C ASP A 135 -16.08 -8.88 5.80
N ASN A 136 -14.77 -9.08 5.93
CA ASN A 136 -14.22 -10.17 6.74
C ASN A 136 -14.45 -9.95 8.25
N ILE A 137 -14.69 -8.71 8.69
CA ILE A 137 -15.14 -8.41 10.06
C ILE A 137 -16.64 -8.75 10.19
N LYS A 138 -16.95 -9.85 10.88
CA LYS A 138 -18.33 -10.33 11.06
C LYS A 138 -19.02 -9.72 12.27
N GLU A 139 -18.33 -9.69 13.40
CA GLU A 139 -18.84 -9.06 14.62
C GLU A 139 -17.78 -8.16 15.25
N VAL A 140 -18.24 -7.04 15.81
CA VAL A 140 -17.44 -6.12 16.60
C VAL A 140 -18.18 -5.83 17.89
N LYS A 141 -17.46 -5.80 19.01
CA LYS A 141 -17.96 -5.31 20.28
C LYS A 141 -16.95 -4.37 20.91
N GLN A 142 -17.33 -3.10 21.08
CA GLN A 142 -16.55 -2.15 21.87
C GLN A 142 -17.09 -2.12 23.31
N VAL A 143 -16.18 -2.15 24.28
CA VAL A 143 -16.51 -2.13 25.72
C VAL A 143 -15.72 -1.04 26.40
N VAL A 144 -16.43 -0.19 27.16
CA VAL A 144 -15.85 0.71 28.16
C VAL A 144 -15.85 -0.02 29.49
N ARG A 145 -14.67 -0.25 30.07
CA ARG A 145 -14.50 -0.84 31.39
C ARG A 145 -14.04 0.24 32.37
N ILE A 146 -14.86 0.46 33.39
CA ILE A 146 -14.67 1.46 34.44
C ILE A 146 -14.22 0.72 35.69
N GLU A 147 -12.97 0.89 36.09
CA GLU A 147 -12.44 0.29 37.31
C GLU A 147 -12.61 1.24 38.49
N LYS A 148 -13.20 0.74 39.57
CA LYS A 148 -13.42 1.45 40.82
C LYS A 148 -12.35 1.07 41.83
N HIS A 149 -11.53 2.06 42.18
CA HIS A 149 -10.44 1.94 43.13
C HIS A 149 -10.81 2.67 44.44
N LYS A 150 -10.48 2.06 45.58
CA LYS A 150 -10.72 2.63 46.90
C LYS A 150 -9.42 2.62 47.70
N ASN A 151 -8.79 3.78 47.81
CA ASN A 151 -7.65 4.00 48.69
C ASN A 151 -8.17 4.38 50.09
N THR A 152 -7.43 4.06 51.15
CA THR A 152 -7.80 4.43 52.53
C THR A 152 -7.69 5.95 52.78
N TYR A 153 -6.86 6.65 52.01
CA TYR A 153 -6.55 8.07 52.17
C TYR A 153 -7.13 8.99 51.08
N LEU A 154 -7.50 8.43 49.93
CA LEU A 154 -8.14 9.17 48.82
C LEU A 154 -9.59 8.71 48.70
N LYS A 155 -10.49 9.62 48.30
CA LYS A 155 -11.88 9.26 47.96
C LYS A 155 -11.89 8.24 46.81
N GLU A 156 -13.04 7.59 46.60
CA GLU A 156 -13.20 6.63 45.49
C GLU A 156 -12.74 7.24 44.17
N SER A 157 -11.89 6.50 43.46
CA SER A 157 -11.31 6.91 42.18
C SER A 157 -11.72 5.93 41.09
N TYR A 158 -11.92 6.47 39.89
CA TYR A 158 -12.42 5.72 38.75
C TYR A 158 -11.41 5.80 37.60
N TYR A 159 -11.09 4.66 37.00
CA TYR A 159 -10.17 4.56 35.86
C TYR A 159 -10.94 4.05 34.66
N LEU A 160 -10.70 4.62 33.48
CA LEU A 160 -11.38 4.24 32.25
C LEU A 160 -10.40 3.49 31.34
N SER A 161 -10.84 2.31 30.91
CA SER A 161 -10.21 1.49 29.89
C SER A 161 -11.23 1.19 28.80
N MET A 162 -10.78 1.06 27.55
CA MET A 162 -11.63 0.71 26.43
C MET A 162 -10.95 -0.36 25.60
N TYR A 163 -11.70 -1.37 25.17
CA TYR A 163 -11.17 -2.45 24.37
C TYR A 163 -12.21 -2.96 23.37
N LEU A 164 -11.69 -3.62 22.34
CA LEU A 164 -12.41 -4.20 21.22
C LEU A 164 -12.34 -5.72 21.30
N SER A 165 -13.47 -6.39 21.15
CA SER A 165 -13.54 -7.79 20.75
C SER A 165 -14.03 -7.87 19.31
N ALA A 166 -13.43 -8.74 18.50
CA ALA A 166 -13.78 -8.91 17.10
C ALA A 166 -13.85 -10.40 16.72
N VAL A 167 -14.79 -10.72 15.83
CA VAL A 167 -14.94 -12.01 15.16
C VAL A 167 -14.78 -11.79 13.66
N PHE A 168 -13.87 -12.53 13.03
CA PHE A 168 -13.50 -12.31 11.63
C PHE A 168 -13.17 -13.60 10.89
N LEU A 169 -13.13 -13.54 9.56
CA LEU A 169 -12.65 -14.64 8.71
C LEU A 169 -11.15 -14.51 8.47
N ASP A 170 -10.43 -15.63 8.52
CA ASP A 170 -9.02 -15.70 8.11
C ASP A 170 -8.91 -15.58 6.58
N ALA A 171 -8.21 -14.53 6.11
CA ALA A 171 -7.80 -14.31 4.73
C ALA A 171 -7.25 -15.56 4.02
N LYS A 172 -6.46 -16.37 4.72
CA LYS A 172 -5.77 -17.55 4.16
C LYS A 172 -6.68 -18.78 4.10
N ASN A 173 -7.81 -18.75 4.80
CA ASN A 173 -8.78 -19.82 4.86
C ASN A 173 -10.17 -19.24 5.14
N ASN A 174 -10.87 -18.75 4.10
CA ASN A 174 -12.19 -18.09 4.18
C ASN A 174 -13.32 -18.90 4.85
N SER A 175 -13.07 -20.14 5.28
CA SER A 175 -13.99 -20.97 6.08
C SER A 175 -13.70 -20.94 7.59
N GLN A 176 -12.55 -20.40 8.01
CA GLN A 176 -12.10 -20.34 9.41
C GLN A 176 -12.51 -19.01 10.03
N ILE A 177 -13.25 -19.11 11.14
CA ILE A 177 -13.64 -17.98 11.97
C ILE A 177 -12.62 -17.83 13.10
N GLU A 178 -11.95 -16.68 13.16
CA GLU A 178 -11.08 -16.30 14.26
C GLU A 178 -11.80 -15.33 15.21
N LYS A 179 -11.38 -15.34 16.47
CA LYS A 179 -11.86 -14.43 17.50
C LYS A 179 -10.68 -13.85 18.27
N THR A 180 -10.65 -12.53 18.39
CA THR A 180 -9.68 -11.83 19.25
C THR A 180 -10.45 -10.97 20.24
N ASP A 181 -10.14 -11.12 21.53
CA ASP A 181 -10.77 -10.40 22.62
C ASP A 181 -9.81 -9.42 23.29
N LYS A 182 -10.36 -8.36 23.89
CA LYS A 182 -9.63 -7.35 24.69
C LYS A 182 -8.54 -6.58 23.93
N ILE A 183 -8.66 -6.46 22.60
CA ILE A 183 -7.76 -5.64 21.77
C ILE A 183 -7.78 -4.19 22.27
N ASN A 184 -6.65 -3.70 22.74
CA ASN A 184 -6.51 -2.31 23.18
C ASN A 184 -6.30 -1.38 21.97
N ILE A 185 -7.40 -0.88 21.40
CA ILE A 185 -7.40 0.05 20.26
C ILE A 185 -7.32 1.54 20.69
N TYR A 186 -6.86 1.78 21.92
CA TYR A 186 -6.94 3.08 22.59
C TYR A 186 -5.62 3.40 23.33
N GLY A 187 -5.38 4.70 23.56
CA GLY A 187 -4.38 5.20 24.51
C GLY A 187 -4.84 4.98 25.95
N VAL A 188 -4.76 3.75 26.46
CA VAL A 188 -5.14 3.37 27.85
C VAL A 188 -3.86 3.08 28.62
N GLU A 189 -3.53 3.76 29.72
CA GLU A 189 -4.36 4.01 30.90
C GLU A 189 -4.82 5.47 31.05
N SER A 190 -5.96 5.67 31.76
CA SER A 190 -6.19 6.96 32.42
C SER A 190 -5.20 7.11 33.60
N TYR A 191 -3.97 7.53 33.31
CA TYR A 191 -2.94 7.86 34.32
C TYR A 191 -3.47 8.83 35.39
N ARG A 192 -4.54 9.57 35.07
CA ARG A 192 -5.31 10.38 36.00
C ARG A 192 -6.63 9.67 36.35
N PRO A 193 -6.92 9.43 37.64
CA PRO A 193 -8.24 9.00 38.06
C PRO A 193 -9.29 10.10 37.82
N PHE A 194 -10.51 9.67 37.52
CA PHE A 194 -11.72 10.48 37.57
C PHE A 194 -12.35 10.40 38.97
N SER A 195 -13.03 11.47 39.39
CA SER A 195 -13.69 11.55 40.71
C SER A 195 -15.06 10.85 40.73
N SER A 196 -15.67 10.65 39.56
CA SER A 196 -16.94 9.93 39.39
C SER A 196 -17.09 9.40 37.96
N PRO A 197 -17.93 8.37 37.73
CA PRO A 197 -18.24 7.89 36.37
C PRO A 197 -18.81 8.98 35.47
N ARG A 198 -19.54 9.95 36.03
CA ARG A 198 -20.14 11.08 35.27
C ARG A 198 -19.09 11.99 34.62
N GLU A 199 -17.89 12.10 35.18
CA GLU A 199 -16.81 12.88 34.56
C GLU A 199 -16.26 12.25 33.27
N MET A 200 -16.55 10.98 33.03
CA MET A 200 -16.17 10.22 31.83
C MET A 200 -17.16 10.38 30.67
N GLN A 201 -18.37 10.94 30.89
CA GLN A 201 -19.37 11.21 29.86
C GLN A 201 -18.95 12.42 28.99
N LYS A 202 -17.91 12.22 28.17
CA LYS A 202 -17.32 13.23 27.29
C LYS A 202 -16.94 12.61 25.95
N THR A 203 -16.79 13.45 24.94
CA THR A 203 -16.14 13.06 23.69
C THR A 203 -14.67 12.73 23.93
N PHE A 204 -14.25 11.56 23.44
CA PHE A 204 -12.84 11.26 23.20
C PHE A 204 -12.56 11.34 21.70
N ASN A 205 -11.30 11.62 21.34
CA ASN A 205 -10.80 11.53 19.98
C ASN A 205 -9.58 10.60 19.96
N ASN A 206 -9.54 9.67 19.00
CA ASN A 206 -8.39 8.86 18.69
C ASN A 206 -7.77 9.31 17.36
N THR A 207 -6.44 9.38 17.32
CA THR A 207 -5.66 9.44 16.08
C THR A 207 -4.87 8.13 15.94
N PHE A 208 -5.24 7.33 14.95
CA PHE A 208 -4.52 6.12 14.57
C PHE A 208 -3.41 6.50 13.59
N LYS A 209 -2.14 6.29 13.96
CA LYS A 209 -1.01 6.44 13.05
C LYS A 209 -0.72 5.14 12.35
N ILE A 210 -0.68 5.16 11.03
CA ILE A 210 -0.60 3.96 10.18
C ILE A 210 0.65 4.06 9.31
N SER A 211 1.45 3.01 9.26
CA SER A 211 2.46 2.78 8.24
C SER A 211 1.88 1.89 7.16
N ILE A 212 2.03 2.30 5.91
CA ILE A 212 1.51 1.61 4.73
C ILE A 212 2.70 1.22 3.87
N ASN A 213 2.96 -0.08 3.73
CA ASN A 213 3.98 -0.63 2.84
C ASN A 213 3.31 -0.92 1.48
N TYR A 214 3.74 -0.23 0.43
CA TYR A 214 3.09 -0.33 -0.87
C TYR A 214 4.11 -0.38 -2.01
N VAL A 215 3.73 -1.01 -3.11
CA VAL A 215 4.50 -0.96 -4.35
C VAL A 215 3.94 0.18 -5.20
N ILE A 216 4.82 1.07 -5.63
CA ILE A 216 4.48 2.17 -6.54
C ILE A 216 4.19 1.59 -7.92
N ASP A 217 3.07 1.97 -8.53
CA ASP A 217 2.63 1.45 -9.84
C ASP A 217 2.41 2.57 -10.87
N ILE A 218 3.28 2.59 -11.87
CA ILE A 218 3.28 3.60 -12.94
C ILE A 218 2.43 3.22 -14.16
N SER A 219 1.71 2.09 -14.16
CA SER A 219 0.93 1.60 -15.31
C SER A 219 0.00 2.68 -15.90
N HIS A 220 0.27 3.16 -17.11
CA HIS A 220 -0.45 4.28 -17.74
C HIS A 220 -0.31 4.23 -19.27
N THR A 221 -1.26 4.84 -19.97
CA THR A 221 -1.16 5.13 -21.41
C THR A 221 -1.71 6.53 -21.65
N ASP A 222 -0.89 7.42 -22.18
CA ASP A 222 -1.30 8.79 -22.52
C ASP A 222 -2.31 8.75 -23.66
N ALA A 223 -3.52 9.25 -23.43
CA ALA A 223 -4.63 9.20 -24.39
C ALA A 223 -4.87 10.54 -25.12
N SER A 224 -4.16 11.61 -24.72
CA SER A 224 -4.47 12.99 -25.12
C SER A 224 -3.26 13.83 -25.54
N PHE A 225 -2.04 13.26 -25.54
CA PHE A 225 -0.76 13.96 -25.70
C PHE A 225 -0.50 14.98 -24.58
N GLU A 226 -0.83 14.61 -23.35
CA GLU A 226 -0.62 15.45 -22.15
C GLU A 226 0.85 15.54 -21.74
N SER A 227 1.71 14.69 -22.31
CA SER A 227 3.18 14.75 -22.17
C SER A 227 3.80 16.01 -22.78
N GLU A 228 3.17 16.57 -23.83
CA GLU A 228 3.72 17.59 -24.72
C GLU A 228 5.15 17.30 -25.22
N LEU A 229 5.57 16.02 -25.24
CA LEU A 229 6.93 15.63 -25.55
C LEU A 229 7.15 15.52 -27.06
N THR A 230 7.80 16.54 -27.63
CA THR A 230 8.22 16.57 -29.04
C THR A 230 9.71 16.30 -29.19
N ILE A 231 10.06 15.36 -30.07
CA ILE A 231 11.42 15.03 -30.50
C ILE A 231 11.64 15.56 -31.92
N TYR A 232 12.69 16.34 -32.11
CA TYR A 232 13.08 16.93 -33.38
C TYR A 232 14.26 16.17 -34.00
N SER A 233 14.27 15.99 -35.31
CA SER A 233 15.41 15.42 -36.06
C SER A 233 15.58 16.08 -37.42
N ASN A 234 16.81 16.39 -37.80
CA ASN A 234 17.17 16.87 -39.15
C ASN A 234 17.37 15.70 -40.15
N ILE A 235 17.01 14.48 -39.75
CA ILE A 235 17.14 13.25 -40.55
C ILE A 235 15.74 12.75 -40.87
N VAL A 236 15.37 12.77 -42.14
CA VAL A 236 14.20 12.07 -42.67
C VAL A 236 14.46 10.56 -42.57
N GLY A 237 13.55 9.81 -41.94
CA GLY A 237 13.70 8.38 -41.74
C GLY A 237 14.67 8.03 -40.60
N ILE A 238 14.37 8.49 -39.37
CA ILE A 238 15.12 8.06 -38.19
C ILE A 238 14.82 6.59 -37.90
N ASN A 239 15.81 5.77 -37.55
CA ASN A 239 15.54 4.39 -37.14
C ASN A 239 15.13 4.28 -35.67
N ILE A 240 14.46 3.19 -35.32
CA ILE A 240 13.97 2.91 -33.96
C ILE A 240 15.07 3.00 -32.89
N LEU A 241 16.30 2.56 -33.18
CA LEU A 241 17.43 2.66 -32.24
C LEU A 241 17.81 4.12 -31.94
N ASN A 242 17.84 4.98 -32.97
CA ASN A 242 18.16 6.39 -32.83
C ASN A 242 17.05 7.16 -32.09
N LEU A 243 15.79 6.75 -32.24
CA LEU A 243 14.70 7.24 -31.38
C LEU A 243 14.93 6.88 -29.91
N LYS A 244 15.25 5.61 -29.61
CA LYS A 244 15.58 5.15 -28.24
C LYS A 244 16.70 6.02 -27.63
N TYR A 245 17.80 6.24 -28.36
CA TYR A 245 18.90 7.12 -27.91
C TYR A 245 18.47 8.58 -27.67
N THR A 246 17.52 9.10 -28.46
CA THR A 246 17.05 10.49 -28.33
C THR A 246 16.11 10.67 -27.14
N ILE A 247 15.24 9.68 -26.87
CA ILE A 247 14.39 9.61 -25.68
C ILE A 247 15.26 9.52 -24.41
N ASP A 248 16.35 8.75 -24.47
CA ASP A 248 17.28 8.53 -23.37
C ASP A 248 18.15 9.75 -22.97
N THR A 249 18.04 10.88 -23.66
CA THR A 249 18.74 12.11 -23.31
C THR A 249 18.23 12.71 -21.99
N GLU A 250 19.13 13.27 -21.18
CA GLU A 250 18.83 13.86 -19.86
C GLU A 250 17.68 14.88 -19.91
N ALA A 251 17.64 15.72 -20.96
CA ALA A 251 16.59 16.73 -21.15
C ALA A 251 15.20 16.13 -21.41
N ASN A 252 15.11 14.93 -22.01
CA ASN A 252 13.86 14.22 -22.22
C ASN A 252 13.50 13.36 -21.02
N GLU A 253 14.48 12.69 -20.40
CA GLU A 253 14.29 11.95 -19.14
C GLU A 253 13.67 12.83 -18.04
N LEU A 254 14.19 14.04 -17.82
CA LEU A 254 13.64 14.97 -16.83
C LEU A 254 12.18 15.35 -17.11
N LYS A 255 11.78 15.52 -18.38
CA LYS A 255 10.39 15.80 -18.77
C LYS A 255 9.48 14.60 -18.56
N ILE A 256 9.97 13.40 -18.89
CA ILE A 256 9.21 12.15 -18.70
C ILE A 256 9.00 11.90 -17.21
N LEU A 257 10.01 12.11 -16.37
CA LEU A 257 9.91 12.01 -14.91
C LEU A 257 8.89 13.01 -14.34
N ASP A 258 8.98 14.30 -14.69
CA ASP A 258 8.01 15.32 -14.27
C ASP A 258 6.57 14.96 -14.70
N TYR A 259 6.39 14.47 -15.93
CA TYR A 259 5.09 14.01 -16.42
C TYR A 259 4.58 12.78 -15.67
N ILE A 260 5.43 11.80 -15.32
CA ILE A 260 5.05 10.67 -14.48
C ILE A 260 4.63 11.16 -13.09
N HIS A 261 5.46 11.98 -12.43
CA HIS A 261 5.20 12.50 -11.08
C HIS A 261 3.87 13.28 -11.03
N LYS A 262 3.62 14.15 -12.01
CA LYS A 262 2.37 14.92 -12.15
C LYS A 262 1.16 14.02 -12.39
N THR A 263 1.27 13.04 -13.29
CA THR A 263 0.17 12.15 -13.69
C THR A 263 -0.19 11.15 -12.58
N LYS A 264 0.81 10.67 -11.85
CA LYS A 264 0.67 9.63 -10.84
C LYS A 264 0.61 10.13 -9.40
N LYS A 265 0.99 11.39 -9.15
CA LYS A 265 1.06 12.04 -7.83
C LYS A 265 1.99 11.29 -6.86
N ILE A 266 3.18 10.98 -7.35
CA ILE A 266 4.24 10.23 -6.66
C ILE A 266 5.60 10.87 -6.96
N ASP A 267 6.57 10.68 -6.06
CA ASP A 267 7.93 11.21 -6.21
C ASP A 267 8.88 10.21 -6.93
N TYR A 268 8.35 9.10 -7.45
CA TYR A 268 9.09 8.01 -8.08
C TYR A 268 8.56 7.69 -9.50
N PRO A 269 9.36 7.07 -10.38
CA PRO A 269 10.77 6.75 -10.19
C PRO A 269 11.64 8.02 -10.16
N THR A 270 12.90 7.90 -9.75
CA THR A 270 13.88 9.00 -9.70
C THR A 270 14.77 9.07 -10.94
N LYS A 271 14.80 7.98 -11.72
CA LYS A 271 15.55 7.76 -12.96
C LYS A 271 14.76 6.79 -13.85
N LEU A 272 15.07 6.71 -15.14
CA LEU A 272 14.40 5.80 -16.07
C LEU A 272 15.32 4.69 -16.56
N ASP A 273 14.76 3.50 -16.84
CA ASP A 273 15.48 2.49 -17.60
C ASP A 273 15.78 3.02 -19.00
N LYS A 274 17.06 3.04 -19.40
CA LYS A 274 17.45 3.51 -20.73
C LYS A 274 16.92 2.56 -21.80
N LEU A 275 16.14 3.06 -22.75
CA LEU A 275 15.52 2.26 -23.81
C LEU A 275 16.56 1.70 -24.79
N SER A 276 17.69 2.40 -24.95
CA SER A 276 18.83 2.01 -25.77
C SER A 276 19.87 1.14 -25.03
N SER A 277 19.66 0.83 -23.74
CA SER A 277 20.58 -0.02 -22.96
C SER A 277 20.73 -1.41 -23.62
N PRO A 278 21.86 -2.11 -23.43
CA PRO A 278 22.03 -3.47 -23.97
C PRO A 278 20.91 -4.44 -23.56
N GLU A 279 20.35 -4.25 -22.36
CA GLU A 279 19.25 -5.03 -21.79
C GLU A 279 17.93 -4.73 -22.50
N ASN A 280 17.58 -3.44 -22.68
CA ASN A 280 16.32 -3.01 -23.32
C ASN A 280 16.38 -2.91 -24.85
N LYS A 281 17.56 -3.00 -25.45
CA LYS A 281 17.75 -2.82 -26.89
C LYS A 281 16.88 -3.80 -27.68
N ASN A 282 16.85 -5.06 -27.28
CA ASN A 282 16.06 -6.10 -27.94
C ASN A 282 14.60 -6.16 -27.48
N SER A 283 14.22 -5.34 -26.49
CA SER A 283 12.85 -5.22 -26.01
C SER A 283 12.03 -4.30 -26.92
N ILE A 284 10.77 -4.68 -27.13
CA ILE A 284 9.77 -3.86 -27.81
C ILE A 284 9.39 -2.73 -26.86
N THR A 285 9.98 -1.55 -27.08
CA THR A 285 9.76 -0.35 -26.26
C THR A 285 9.23 0.85 -27.05
N ILE A 286 9.17 0.75 -28.38
CA ILE A 286 8.54 1.76 -29.26
C ILE A 286 7.35 1.09 -29.96
N PHE A 287 6.23 1.79 -30.03
CA PHE A 287 4.97 1.29 -30.59
C PHE A 287 4.32 2.36 -31.48
N ASP A 288 3.69 1.96 -32.58
CA ASP A 288 2.85 2.84 -33.39
C ASP A 288 1.66 3.35 -32.55
N TYR A 289 0.95 4.37 -33.04
CA TYR A 289 -0.27 4.87 -32.41
C TYR A 289 -1.51 4.48 -33.22
N LYS A 290 -2.65 4.38 -32.53
CA LYS A 290 -3.97 4.19 -33.14
C LYS A 290 -4.93 5.23 -32.56
N LEU A 291 -5.74 5.86 -33.40
CA LEU A 291 -6.86 6.68 -32.92
C LEU A 291 -8.07 5.79 -32.66
N ASP A 292 -8.67 5.94 -31.48
CA ASP A 292 -9.93 5.27 -31.14
C ASP A 292 -11.13 5.97 -31.83
N SER A 293 -12.33 5.41 -31.66
CA SER A 293 -13.57 5.99 -32.23
C SER A 293 -13.96 7.36 -31.67
N ASN A 294 -13.25 7.86 -30.66
CA ASN A 294 -13.45 9.14 -29.99
C ASN A 294 -12.31 10.14 -30.30
N ASN A 295 -11.42 9.82 -31.25
CA ASN A 295 -10.19 10.56 -31.58
C ASN A 295 -9.17 10.64 -30.41
N LYS A 296 -9.18 9.69 -29.49
CA LYS A 296 -8.12 9.53 -28.47
C LYS A 296 -7.01 8.64 -28.99
N TYR A 297 -5.79 8.89 -28.52
CA TYR A 297 -4.66 8.04 -28.83
C TYR A 297 -4.73 6.72 -28.03
N SER A 298 -4.28 5.64 -28.65
CA SER A 298 -4.23 4.29 -28.08
C SER A 298 -3.06 3.50 -28.65
N LEU A 299 -2.58 2.51 -27.88
CA LEU A 299 -1.36 1.76 -28.20
C LEU A 299 -1.53 0.92 -29.49
N GLY A 300 -0.60 1.08 -30.43
CA GLY A 300 -0.57 0.39 -31.70
C GLY A 300 0.28 -0.89 -31.70
N GLU A 301 0.85 -1.21 -32.85
CA GLU A 301 1.75 -2.36 -32.99
C GLU A 301 3.18 -1.99 -32.57
N GLY A 302 3.88 -2.93 -31.93
CA GLY A 302 5.21 -2.71 -31.40
C GLY A 302 6.31 -2.95 -32.44
N TYR A 303 7.26 -2.03 -32.51
CA TYR A 303 8.42 -2.15 -33.40
C TYR A 303 9.46 -3.12 -32.82
N ALA A 304 9.72 -4.20 -33.55
CA ALA A 304 10.63 -5.27 -33.13
C ALA A 304 12.04 -5.15 -33.73
N ASP A 305 12.20 -4.55 -34.92
CA ASP A 305 13.52 -4.27 -35.50
C ASP A 305 13.99 -2.86 -35.14
N ASN A 306 15.13 -2.79 -34.45
CA ASN A 306 15.77 -1.53 -34.09
C ASN A 306 16.30 -0.73 -35.30
N ASN A 307 16.45 -1.38 -36.47
CA ASN A 307 16.90 -0.73 -37.70
C ASN A 307 15.73 -0.29 -38.59
N GLU A 308 14.48 -0.60 -38.22
CA GLU A 308 13.30 -0.18 -38.98
C GLU A 308 13.24 1.35 -39.06
N GLU A 309 12.91 1.85 -40.25
CA GLU A 309 12.77 3.29 -40.51
C GLU A 309 11.43 3.80 -39.95
N PHE A 310 11.49 4.81 -39.11
CA PHE A 310 10.32 5.41 -38.49
C PHE A 310 9.98 6.75 -39.15
N VAL A 311 8.73 6.85 -39.62
CA VAL A 311 8.22 7.97 -40.45
C VAL A 311 6.85 8.49 -39.99
N LYS A 312 6.39 8.14 -38.77
CA LYS A 312 5.10 8.59 -38.23
C LYS A 312 5.26 9.89 -37.42
N GLU A 313 4.25 10.73 -37.39
CA GLU A 313 4.24 11.95 -36.57
C GLU A 313 4.13 11.67 -35.05
N TYR A 314 3.52 10.56 -34.67
CA TYR A 314 3.32 10.17 -33.26
C TYR A 314 3.72 8.72 -33.05
N PHE A 315 4.13 8.39 -31.82
CA PHE A 315 4.38 7.02 -31.35
C PHE A 315 4.31 6.94 -29.83
N TYR A 316 4.18 5.73 -29.30
CA TYR A 316 4.35 5.48 -27.87
C TYR A 316 5.75 4.98 -27.55
N ALA A 317 6.36 5.54 -26.51
CA ALA A 317 7.48 4.93 -25.82
C ALA A 317 6.99 4.25 -24.53
N LYS A 318 7.37 2.99 -24.35
CA LYS A 318 7.16 2.24 -23.10
C LYS A 318 8.31 2.57 -22.15
N ILE A 319 7.98 3.29 -21.08
CA ILE A 319 8.90 3.67 -20.01
C ILE A 319 8.69 2.71 -18.82
N THR A 320 9.80 2.19 -18.29
CA THR A 320 9.84 1.33 -17.11
C THR A 320 10.95 1.78 -16.17
N HIS A 321 10.84 1.42 -14.89
CA HIS A 321 11.99 1.38 -13.99
C HIS A 321 11.80 0.32 -12.90
N TYR A 322 12.02 -0.95 -13.26
CA TYR A 322 11.65 -2.10 -12.42
C TYR A 322 12.38 -2.18 -11.06
N GLU A 323 13.48 -1.42 -10.88
CA GLU A 323 14.18 -1.33 -9.58
C GLU A 323 13.41 -0.51 -8.53
N GLU A 324 12.58 0.46 -8.94
CA GLU A 324 11.88 1.38 -8.03
C GLU A 324 10.35 1.28 -8.14
N VAL A 325 9.82 0.95 -9.33
CA VAL A 325 8.38 1.00 -9.62
C VAL A 325 7.92 -0.21 -10.44
N LYS A 326 6.64 -0.54 -10.28
CA LYS A 326 5.95 -1.62 -11.00
C LYS A 326 5.12 -1.05 -12.14
N GLY A 327 4.90 -1.87 -13.17
CA GLY A 327 4.06 -1.49 -14.30
C GLY A 327 4.81 -0.72 -15.39
N GLU A 328 4.05 -0.29 -16.39
CA GLU A 328 4.58 0.20 -17.67
C GLU A 328 3.90 1.51 -18.03
N PHE A 329 4.69 2.59 -18.20
CA PHE A 329 4.16 3.91 -18.52
C PHE A 329 4.36 4.18 -20.03
N TYR A 330 3.27 4.07 -20.79
CA TYR A 330 3.26 4.32 -22.23
C TYR A 330 3.03 5.82 -22.47
N ILE A 331 4.11 6.56 -22.69
CA ILE A 331 4.07 7.99 -23.00
C ILE A 331 3.91 8.19 -24.51
N LEU A 332 2.98 9.04 -24.92
CA LEU A 332 2.83 9.45 -26.31
C LEU A 332 3.87 10.53 -26.61
N ILE A 333 4.59 10.38 -27.72
CA ILE A 333 5.66 11.28 -28.17
C ILE A 333 5.34 11.74 -29.58
N LYS A 334 5.57 13.03 -29.84
CA LYS A 334 5.54 13.59 -31.19
C LYS A 334 6.94 13.56 -31.81
N TYR A 335 7.05 13.13 -33.06
CA TYR A 335 8.25 13.21 -33.88
C TYR A 335 8.07 14.26 -34.97
N GLU A 336 8.99 15.22 -35.03
CA GLU A 336 9.03 16.24 -36.09
C GLU A 336 10.37 16.18 -36.83
N SER A 337 10.30 15.91 -38.14
CA SER A 337 11.45 16.05 -39.05
C SER A 337 11.56 17.52 -39.50
N LEU A 338 12.73 18.13 -39.27
CA LEU A 338 13.05 19.52 -39.65
C LEU A 338 13.61 19.63 -41.08
#